data_AF-A0A8J6TPH8-F1
#
_entry.id   AF-A0A8J6TPH8-F1
#
_cell.length_a   1.000
_cell.length_b   1.000
_cell.length_c   1.000
_cell.angle_alpha   90.00
_cell.angle_beta   90.00
_cell.angle_gamma   90.00
#
_symmetry.space_group_name_H-M   'P 1'
#
loop_
_entity.id
_entity.type
_entity.pdbx_description
1 polymer ?
#
loop_
_entity_poly.entity_id
_entity_poly.type
_entity_poly.pdbx_seq_one_letter_code
_entity_poly.pdbx_strand_id
1 'polypeptide(L)' 'MQFNSVIKIMNASDQALTSVDGIGKVTAKKIREVLDAEVL' A
#
# COMPACT_ATOMS: atom_id res chain seq x y z
N MET A 1 10.20 -2.58 10.50
CA MET A 1 8.92 -3.27 10.76
C MET A 1 7.77 -2.28 10.59
N GLN A 2 7.44 -1.90 9.35
CA GLN A 2 6.56 -0.74 9.12
C GLN A 2 5.07 -1.05 9.28
N PHE A 3 4.62 -2.25 8.89
CA PHE A 3 3.19 -2.60 8.98
C PHE A 3 2.90 -3.79 9.89
N ASN A 4 3.77 -4.81 9.97
CA ASN A 4 3.63 -6.00 10.84
C ASN A 4 2.26 -6.73 10.78
N SER A 5 1.40 -6.41 9.80
CA SER A 5 0.05 -6.93 9.64
C SER A 5 -0.43 -6.63 8.22
N VAL A 6 -1.02 -7.63 7.58
CA VAL A 6 -1.58 -7.49 6.22
C VAL A 6 -2.77 -6.51 6.21
N ILE A 7 -3.62 -6.54 7.24
CA ILE A 7 -4.76 -5.62 7.37
C ILE A 7 -4.29 -4.16 7.40
N LYS A 8 -3.15 -3.89 8.07
CA LYS A 8 -2.57 -2.55 8.09
C LYS A 8 -2.06 -2.10 6.72
N ILE A 9 -1.54 -3.02 5.90
CA ILE A 9 -1.14 -2.74 4.51
C ILE A 9 -2.37 -2.47 3.64
N MET A 10 -3.40 -3.30 3.77
CA MET A 10 -4.65 -3.15 3.00
C MET A 10 -5.31 -1.80 3.22
N ASN A 11 -5.23 -1.25 4.43
CA ASN A 11 -5.81 0.05 4.78
C ASN A 11 -4.82 1.23 4.73
N ALA A 12 -3.55 1.01 4.37
CA ALA A 12 -2.54 2.06 4.32
C ALA A 12 -2.74 2.97 3.09
N SER A 13 -2.55 4.28 3.26
CA SER A 13 -2.48 5.22 2.13
C SER A 13 -1.29 4.92 1.22
N ASP A 14 -1.36 5.35 -0.03
CA ASP A 14 -0.24 5.30 -0.97
C ASP A 14 1.00 6.01 -0.42
N GLN A 15 0.84 7.16 0.25
CA GLN A 15 1.94 7.84 0.94
C GLN A 15 2.57 6.98 2.04
N ALA A 16 1.78 6.29 2.86
CA ALA A 16 2.32 5.39 3.89
C ALA A 16 3.08 4.22 3.27
N LEU A 17 2.59 3.68 2.14
CA LEU A 17 3.26 2.60 1.41
C LEU A 17 4.63 3.05 0.85
N THR A 18 4.80 4.32 0.48
CA THR A 18 6.11 4.84 0.02
C THR A 18 7.18 4.91 1.10
N SER A 19 6.81 4.74 2.37
CA SER A 19 7.79 4.70 3.45
C SER A 19 8.57 3.38 3.44
N VAL A 20 8.08 2.33 2.77
CA VAL A 20 8.73 1.01 2.70
C VAL A 20 9.86 1.06 1.69
N ASP A 21 11.06 0.68 2.13
CA ASP A 21 12.21 0.54 1.25
C ASP A 21 11.87 -0.38 0.06
N GLY A 22 12.05 0.13 -1.16
CA GLY A 22 11.70 -0.56 -2.39
C GLY A 22 10.31 -0.25 -2.95
N ILE A 23 9.46 0.50 -2.25
CA ILE A 23 8.16 0.95 -2.76
C ILE A 23 8.23 2.44 -3.13
N GLY A 24 8.43 2.71 -4.42
CA GLY A 24 8.33 4.06 -4.97
C GLY A 24 6.89 4.52 -5.17
N LYS A 25 6.69 5.83 -5.44
CA LYS A 25 5.36 6.45 -5.64
C LYS A 25 4.49 5.71 -6.66
N VAL A 26 5.06 5.33 -7.80
CA VAL A 26 4.33 4.62 -8.87
C VAL A 26 3.84 3.26 -8.39
N THR A 27 4.69 2.51 -7.69
CA THR A 27 4.35 1.20 -7.13
C THR A 27 3.30 1.32 -6.04
N ALA A 28 3.43 2.28 -5.12
CA ALA A 28 2.46 2.55 -4.07
C ALA A 28 1.06 2.85 -4.62
N LYS A 29 0.98 3.70 -5.65
CA LYS A 29 -0.27 4.02 -6.32
C LYS A 29 -0.91 2.78 -6.97
N LYS A 30 -0.11 1.95 -7.64
CA LYS A 30 -0.59 0.73 -8.29
C LYS A 30 -1.07 -0.33 -7.30
N ILE A 31 -0.41 -0.45 -6.15
CA ILE A 31 -0.89 -1.30 -5.04
C ILE A 31 -2.27 -0.83 -4.58
N ARG A 32 -2.47 0.47 -4.43
CA ARG A 32 -3.75 1.04 -4.02
C ARG A 32 -4.86 0.80 -5.04
N GLU A 33 -4.56 1.02 -6.32
CA GLU A 33 -5.48 0.75 -7.43
C GLU A 33 -5.96 -0.71 -7.44
N VAL A 34 -5.06 -1.68 -7.21
CA VAL A 34 -5.44 -3.10 -7.16
C VAL A 34 -6.31 -3.41 -5.93
N LEU A 35 -5.90 -2.93 -4.75
CA LEU A 35 -6.62 -3.20 -3.51
C LEU A 35 -8.01 -2.57 -3.49
N ASP A 36 -8.16 -1.37 -4.03
CA ASP A 36 -9.45 -0.68 -4.07
C ASP A 36 -10.38 -1.28 -5.16
N ALA A 37 -9.82 -1.87 -6.22
CA ALA A 37 -10.60 -2.56 -7.26
C ALA A 37 -11.20 -3.89 -6.79
N GLU A 38 -10.57 -4.60 -5.85
CA GLU A 38 -11.10 -5.84 -5.26
C GLU A 38 -12.16 -5.59 -4.17
N VAL A 39 -12.36 -4.34 -3.74
CA VAL A 39 -13.39 -3.97 -2.73
C VAL A 39 -14.76 -3.70 -3.39
N LEU A 40 -14.85 -3.73 -4.72
CA LEU A 40 -16.08 -3.62 -5.52
C LEU A 40 -16.64 -5.00 -5.89
#